data_AF-A0A258FUB2-F1
#
_entry.id   AF-A0A258FUB2-F1
#
_cell.length_a   1.000
_cell.length_b   1.000
_cell.length_c   1.000
_cell.angle_alpha   90.00
_cell.angle_beta   90.00
_cell.angle_gamma   90.00
#
_symmetry.space_group_name_H-M   'P 1'
#
loop_
_entity.id
_entity.type
_entity.pdbx_description
1 polymer ?
#
loop_
_entity_poly.entity_id
_entity_poly.type
_entity_poly.pdbx_seq_one_letter_code
_entity_poly.pdbx_strand_id
1 'polypeptide(L)' 'MTELFRAFRFSEWGSAALVVASALIVGRYAALGMTPQQWACGLFAVAGSVGVAVMVRVWPAPRQVEE' A
#
# COMPACT_ATOMS: atom_id res chain seq x y z
N MET A 1 6.84 -20.25 14.99
CA MET A 1 5.98 -20.39 13.79
C MET A 1 4.80 -19.39 13.77
N THR A 2 4.23 -19.02 14.92
CA THR A 2 3.10 -18.07 15.05
C THR A 2 3.43 -16.62 14.73
N GLU A 3 4.61 -16.12 15.12
CA GLU A 3 5.02 -14.73 14.90
C GLU A 3 5.27 -14.38 13.41
N LEU A 4 5.77 -15.34 12.63
CA LEU A 4 6.07 -15.14 11.21
C LEU A 4 4.78 -14.99 10.37
N PHE A 5 3.77 -15.81 10.65
CA PHE A 5 2.43 -15.67 10.05
C PHE A 5 1.76 -14.35 10.43
N ARG A 6 1.99 -13.86 11.65
CA ARG A 6 1.47 -12.57 12.11
C ARG A 6 2.10 -11.40 11.37
N ALA A 7 3.43 -11.43 11.20
CA ALA A 7 4.17 -10.44 10.43
C ALA A 7 3.79 -10.44 8.95
N PHE A 8 3.65 -11.61 8.33
CA PHE A 8 3.20 -11.74 6.94
C PHE A 8 1.79 -11.18 6.74
N ARG A 9 0.84 -11.57 7.61
CA ARG A 9 -0.53 -11.02 7.59
C ARG A 9 -0.53 -9.51 7.84
N PHE A 10 0.28 -9.02 8.78
CA PHE A 10 0.32 -7.59 9.08
C PHE A 10 0.86 -6.76 7.90
N SER A 11 1.88 -7.26 7.18
CA SER A 11 2.42 -6.59 6.00
C SER A 11 1.42 -6.55 4.84
N GLU A 12 0.73 -7.66 4.60
CA GLU A 12 -0.23 -7.79 3.50
C GLU A 12 -1.51 -6.96 3.73
N TRP A 13 -2.04 -6.98 4.95
CA TRP A 13 -3.19 -6.18 5.35
C TRP A 13 -2.84 -4.70 5.56
N GLY A 14 -1.63 -4.40 6.06
CA GLY A 14 -1.14 -3.03 6.26
C GLY A 14 -0.96 -2.27 4.96
N SER A 15 -0.37 -2.92 3.94
CA SER A 15 -0.24 -2.32 2.61
C SER A 15 -1.59 -2.11 1.91
N ALA A 16 -2.56 -3.01 2.10
CA ALA A 16 -3.92 -2.82 1.60
C ALA A 16 -4.64 -1.64 2.28
N ALA A 17 -4.52 -1.52 3.61
CA ALA A 17 -5.08 -0.39 4.35
C ALA A 17 -4.48 0.95 3.91
N LEU A 18 -3.18 0.98 3.57
CA LEU A 18 -2.51 2.16 3.04
C LEU A 18 -3.14 2.65 1.73
N VAL A 19 -3.41 1.73 0.79
CA VAL A 19 -4.08 2.05 -0.48
C VAL A 19 -5.47 2.63 -0.24
N VAL A 20 -6.25 1.99 0.64
CA VAL A 20 -7.61 2.44 0.96
C VAL A 20 -7.60 3.81 1.63
N ALA A 21 -6.70 4.04 2.60
CA ALA A 21 -6.57 5.33 3.27
C ALA A 21 -6.18 6.44 2.30
N SER A 22 -5.18 6.21 1.44
CA SER A 22 -4.76 7.15 0.40
C SER A 22 -5.92 7.48 -0.55
N ALA A 23 -6.65 6.47 -1.02
CA ALA A 23 -7.80 6.66 -1.91
C ALA A 23 -8.95 7.42 -1.25
N LEU A 24 -9.26 7.14 0.03
CA LEU A 24 -10.29 7.86 0.79
C LEU A 24 -9.94 9.33 0.98
N ILE A 25 -8.69 9.63 1.34
CA ILE A 25 -8.23 10.99 1.55
C ILE A 25 -8.29 11.77 0.22
N VAL A 26 -7.73 11.21 -0.85
CA VAL A 26 -7.76 11.85 -2.17
C VAL A 26 -9.20 12.00 -2.67
N GLY A 27 -10.06 10.99 -2.50
CA GLY A 27 -11.47 11.05 -2.87
C GLY A 27 -12.25 12.14 -2.12
N ARG A 28 -11.98 12.31 -0.82
CA ARG A 28 -12.57 13.39 -0.03
C ARG A 28 -12.17 14.77 -0.56
N TYR A 29 -10.89 14.97 -0.86
CA TYR A 29 -10.44 16.25 -1.40
C TYR A 29 -10.88 16.47 -2.85
N ALA A 30 -10.99 15.41 -3.65
CA ALA A 30 -11.54 15.48 -5.00
C ALA A 30 -12.98 16.00 -4.99
N ALA A 31 -13.81 15.58 -4.03
CA ALA A 31 -15.18 16.06 -3.85
C ALA A 31 -15.27 17.53 -3.40
N LEU A 32 -14.23 18.06 -2.74
CA LEU A 32 -14.16 19.46 -2.30
C LEU A 32 -13.61 20.41 -3.38
N GLY A 33 -13.19 19.87 -4.52
CA GLY A 33 -12.53 20.61 -5.58
C GLY A 33 -11.02 20.72 -5.33
N MET A 34 -10.25 19.89 -6.03
CA MET A 34 -8.78 19.90 -6.00
C MET A 34 -8.21 20.72 -7.16
N THR A 35 -7.13 21.46 -6.90
CA THR A 35 -6.34 22.10 -7.96
C THR A 35 -5.59 21.06 -8.80
N PRO A 36 -5.17 21.39 -10.04
CA PRO A 36 -4.46 20.43 -10.90
C PRO A 36 -3.20 19.83 -10.25
N GLN A 37 -2.45 20.63 -9.48
CA GLN A 37 -1.27 20.19 -8.74
C GLN A 37 -1.64 19.19 -7.63
N GLN A 38 -2.76 19.42 -6.92
CA GLN A 38 -3.24 18.51 -5.88
C GLN A 38 -3.70 17.17 -6.45
N TRP A 39 -4.33 17.18 -7.63
CA TRP A 39 -4.67 15.96 -8.36
C TRP A 39 -3.44 15.16 -8.75
N ALA A 40 -2.41 15.82 -9.31
CA ALA A 40 -1.17 15.16 -9.70
C ALA A 40 -0.50 14.46 -8.50
N CYS A 41 -0.38 15.17 -7.38
CA CYS A 41 0.19 14.60 -6.15
C CYS A 41 -0.70 13.50 -5.55
N GLY A 42 -2.02 13.69 -5.55
CA GLY A 42 -2.97 12.70 -5.03
C GLY A 42 -2.95 11.39 -5.81
N LEU A 43 -2.97 11.46 -7.14
CA LEU A 43 -2.84 10.28 -8.00
C LEU A 43 -1.49 9.59 -7.81
N PHE A 44 -0.40 10.35 -7.70
CA PHE A 44 0.92 9.80 -7.45
C PHE A 44 1.00 9.08 -6.09
N ALA A 45 0.38 9.63 -5.05
CA ALA A 45 0.32 8.99 -3.73
C ALA A 45 -0.48 7.67 -3.74
N VAL A 46 -1.61 7.63 -4.46
CA VAL A 46 -2.40 6.40 -4.64
C VAL A 46 -1.60 5.36 -5.42
N ALA A 47 -0.98 5.75 -6.54
CA ALA A 47 -0.15 4.86 -7.35
C ALA A 47 1.06 4.31 -6.56
N GLY A 48 1.73 5.16 -5.77
CA GLY A 48 2.83 4.74 -4.89
C GLY A 48 2.37 3.76 -3.82
N SER A 49 1.20 3.97 -3.22
CA SER A 49 0.61 3.04 -2.25
C SER A 49 0.33 1.67 -2.87
N VAL A 50 -0.19 1.64 -4.11
CA VAL A 50 -0.39 0.40 -4.86
C VAL A 50 0.94 -0.27 -5.17
N GLY A 51 1.97 0.50 -5.54
CA GLY A 51 3.33 -0.01 -5.75
C GLY A 51 3.89 -0.73 -4.52
N VAL A 52 3.71 -0.16 -3.33
CA VAL A 52 4.10 -0.81 -2.06
C VAL A 52 3.32 -2.12 -1.85
N ALA A 53 2.01 -2.11 -2.09
CA ALA A 53 1.17 -3.30 -1.96
C ALA A 53 1.54 -4.41 -2.95
N VAL A 54 2.03 -4.06 -4.15
CA VAL A 54 2.58 -5.00 -5.13
C VAL A 54 3.94 -5.50 -4.66
N MET A 55 4.84 -4.63 -4.19
CA MET A 55 6.14 -5.06 -3.64
C MET A 55 5.97 -6.08 -2.52
N VAL A 56 5.07 -5.84 -1.57
CA VAL A 56 4.80 -6.79 -0.47
C VAL A 56 4.31 -8.15 -0.98
N ARG A 57 3.56 -8.19 -2.09
CA ARG A 57 3.03 -9.43 -2.67
C ARG A 57 4.00 -10.16 -3.58
N VAL A 58 4.84 -9.43 -4.30
CA VAL A 58 5.74 -9.98 -5.33
C VAL A 58 7.11 -10.32 -4.77
N TRP A 59 7.56 -9.66 -3.71
CA TRP A 59 8.90 -9.88 -3.18
C TRP A 59 9.05 -11.32 -2.67
N PRO A 60 9.97 -12.12 -3.24
CA PRO A 60 10.19 -13.48 -2.78
C PRO A 60 10.75 -13.43 -1.35
N ALA A 61 10.04 -14.06 -0.41
CA ALA A 61 10.62 -14.31 0.91
C ALA A 61 11.89 -15.14 0.72
N PRO A 62 13.02 -14.79 1.38
CA PRO A 62 14.24 -15.56 1.28
C PRO A 62 13.93 -17.01 1.66
N ARG A 63 14.04 -17.91 0.67
CA ARG A 63 13.88 -19.34 0.84
C ARG A 63 14.98 -19.77 1.81
N GLN A 64 14.62 -20.16 3.02
CA GLN A 64 15.56 -20.76 3.96
C GLN A 64 16.10 -22.01 3.27
N VAL A 65 17.37 -21.98 2.87
CA VAL A 65 18.08 -23.19 2.44
C VAL A 65 18.37 -23.94 3.73
N GLU A 66 17.59 -24.98 3.97
CA GLU A 66 17.81 -25.94 5.05
C GLU A 66 18.99 -26.82 4.59
N GLU A 67 20.16 -26.62 5.21
CA GLU A 67 21.31 -27.55 5.15
C GLU A 67 21.30 -28.48 6.37
#